data_AF-A0A7K3ZSA5-F1
#
_entry.id   AF-A0A7K3ZSA5-F1
#
_cell.length_a   1.000
_cell.length_b   1.000
_cell.length_c   1.000
_cell.angle_alpha   90.00
_cell.angle_beta   90.00
_cell.angle_gamma   90.00
#
_symmetry.space_group_name_H-M   'P 1'
#
loop_
_entity.id
_entity.type
_entity.pdbx_description
1 polymer ?
#
loop_
_entity_poly.entity_id
_entity_poly.type
_entity_poly.pdbx_seq_one_letter_code
_entity_poly.pdbx_strand_id
1 'polypeptide(L)'
;MTKAINFVLDALLLKQNVISCGDVSCVHRWVDDYLKLRTWYSRDADINVEEVKTWIAGECGGRDPELLTDYVRVALGHILLSSLSAGFAFEEFMLLKSAFKTYFERGYHCISVDHAQLLLNA
;
A
#
# COMPACT_ATOMS: atom_id res chain seq x y z
N MET A 1 -1.08 7.00 13.06
CA MET A 1 0.33 6.81 12.66
C MET A 1 0.84 8.08 12.03
N THR A 2 2.08 8.45 12.33
CA THR A 2 2.64 9.73 11.88
C THR A 2 2.81 9.69 10.36
N LYS A 3 2.23 10.66 9.62
CA LYS A 3 2.40 10.81 8.16
C LYS A 3 3.88 10.69 7.72
N ALA A 4 4.81 11.08 8.59
CA ALA A 4 6.25 10.97 8.41
C ALA A 4 6.72 9.57 8.00
N ILE A 5 6.27 8.49 8.65
CA ILE A 5 6.78 7.14 8.36
C ILE A 5 6.31 6.62 7.00
N ASN A 6 5.12 7.02 6.55
CA ASN A 6 4.62 6.71 5.19
C ASN A 6 5.51 7.37 4.13
N PHE A 7 5.90 8.65 4.33
CA PHE A 7 6.81 9.32 3.41
C PHE A 7 8.19 8.63 3.32
N VAL A 8 8.71 8.12 4.45
CA VAL A 8 9.97 7.36 4.44
C VAL A 8 9.80 6.05 3.67
N LEU A 9 8.69 5.35 3.85
CA LEU A 9 8.38 4.13 3.09
C LEU A 9 8.29 4.42 1.58
N ASP A 10 7.58 5.48 1.18
CA ASP A 10 7.46 5.88 -0.24
C ASP A 10 8.84 6.15 -0.86
N ALA A 11 9.68 6.90 -0.15
CA ALA A 11 11.05 7.17 -0.57
C ALA A 11 11.90 5.91 -0.72
N LEU A 12 11.70 4.90 0.16
CA LEU A 12 12.37 3.61 0.04
C LEU A 12 11.88 2.82 -1.18
N LEU A 13 10.57 2.81 -1.45
CA LEU A 13 9.99 2.12 -2.60
C LEU A 13 10.49 2.75 -3.92
N LEU A 14 10.54 4.08 -4.00
CA LEU A 14 11.15 4.81 -5.13
C LEU A 14 12.63 4.46 -5.29
N LYS A 15 13.41 4.53 -4.21
CA LYS A 15 14.85 4.27 -4.25
C LYS A 15 15.18 2.84 -4.70
N GLN A 16 14.30 1.88 -4.43
CA GLN A 16 14.46 0.47 -4.85
C GLN A 16 13.83 0.17 -6.23
N ASN A 17 13.34 1.18 -6.95
CA ASN A 17 12.62 1.03 -8.22
C ASN A 17 11.39 0.11 -8.11
N VAL A 18 10.76 0.04 -6.94
CA VAL A 18 9.49 -0.69 -6.74
C VAL A 18 8.32 0.10 -7.31
N ILE A 19 8.40 1.43 -7.23
CA ILE A 19 7.47 2.34 -7.87
C ILE A 19 8.23 3.37 -8.70
N SER A 20 7.57 3.90 -9.72
CA SER A 20 8.11 4.92 -10.63
C SER A 20 7.53 6.32 -10.36
N CYS A 21 6.29 6.38 -9.89
CA CYS A 21 5.59 7.62 -9.58
C CYS A 21 6.04 8.20 -8.24
N GLY A 22 6.59 9.42 -8.29
CA GLY A 22 7.05 10.15 -7.10
C GLY A 22 5.94 10.83 -6.31
N ASP A 23 4.79 11.15 -6.93
CA ASP A 23 3.65 11.76 -6.25
C ASP A 23 2.53 10.74 -6.03
N VAL A 24 2.49 10.22 -4.81
CA VAL A 24 1.53 9.21 -4.35
C VAL A 24 0.65 9.77 -3.22
N SER A 25 0.55 11.11 -3.12
CA SER A 25 -0.16 11.81 -2.05
C SER A 25 -1.65 11.46 -2.00
N CYS A 26 -2.26 11.12 -3.14
CA CYS A 26 -3.63 10.63 -3.22
C CYS A 26 -3.82 9.32 -2.46
N VAL A 27 -2.86 8.40 -2.55
CA VAL A 27 -2.90 7.07 -1.91
C VAL A 27 -2.93 7.19 -0.39
N HIS A 28 -2.23 8.18 0.18
CA HIS A 28 -2.25 8.43 1.63
C HIS A 28 -3.68 8.70 2.12
N ARG A 29 -4.40 9.56 1.40
CA ARG A 29 -5.78 9.92 1.74
C ARG A 29 -6.71 8.72 1.61
N TRP A 30 -6.59 8.01 0.49
CA TRP A 30 -7.37 6.81 0.22
C TRP A 30 -7.16 5.77 1.33
N VAL A 31 -5.91 5.47 1.68
CA VAL A 31 -5.60 4.47 2.72
C VAL A 31 -6.11 4.93 4.08
N ASP A 32 -5.97 6.21 4.44
CA ASP A 32 -6.52 6.74 5.69
C ASP A 32 -8.05 6.52 5.77
N ASP A 33 -8.77 6.76 4.68
CA ASP A 33 -10.22 6.56 4.62
C ASP A 33 -10.60 5.08 4.63
N TYR A 34 -9.86 4.23 3.90
CA TYR A 34 -10.02 2.77 3.91
C TYR A 34 -9.82 2.17 5.31
N LEU A 35 -8.81 2.62 6.05
CA LEU A 35 -8.50 2.14 7.39
C LEU A 35 -9.52 2.62 8.44
N LYS A 36 -10.10 3.82 8.30
CA LYS A 36 -11.19 4.28 9.19
C LYS A 36 -12.41 3.37 9.14
N LEU A 37 -12.71 2.82 7.96
CA LEU A 37 -13.84 1.93 7.74
C LEU A 37 -13.59 0.51 8.26
N ARG A 38 -12.33 0.14 8.49
CA ARG A 38 -11.91 -1.21 8.91
C ARG A 38 -11.25 -1.16 10.27
N THR A 39 -12.05 -1.35 11.31
CA THR A 39 -11.65 -1.21 12.72
C THR A 39 -10.76 -2.33 13.26
N TRP A 40 -10.33 -3.31 12.44
CA TRP A 40 -9.67 -4.54 12.93
C TRP A 40 -8.63 -5.11 11.96
N TYR A 41 -7.51 -4.41 11.76
CA TYR A 41 -6.31 -5.04 11.18
C TYR A 41 -5.46 -5.66 12.29
N SER A 42 -5.48 -6.98 12.40
CA SER A 42 -4.55 -7.74 13.26
C SER A 42 -3.16 -7.81 12.62
N ARG A 43 -2.14 -8.14 13.42
CA ARG A 43 -0.75 -8.37 12.99
C ARG A 43 -0.64 -9.32 11.77
N ASP A 44 -1.52 -10.30 11.72
CA ASP A 44 -1.55 -11.34 10.69
C ASP A 44 -2.62 -11.07 9.64
N ALA A 45 -3.15 -9.84 9.57
CA ALA A 45 -4.15 -9.49 8.60
C ALA A 45 -3.64 -9.86 7.21
N ASP A 46 -4.35 -10.84 6.66
CA ASP A 46 -4.16 -11.29 5.30
C ASP A 46 -4.72 -10.17 4.43
N ILE A 47 -3.83 -9.27 4.02
CA ILE A 47 -4.20 -8.14 3.18
C ILE A 47 -4.61 -8.74 1.85
N ASN A 48 -5.92 -8.73 1.58
CA ASN A 48 -6.45 -9.22 0.32
C ASN A 48 -6.03 -8.28 -0.81
N VAL A 49 -5.01 -8.69 -1.57
CA VAL A 49 -4.42 -7.89 -2.65
C VAL A 49 -5.43 -7.55 -3.74
N GLU A 50 -6.32 -8.49 -4.08
CA GLU A 50 -7.34 -8.26 -5.12
C GLU A 50 -8.39 -7.24 -4.68
N GLU A 51 -8.71 -7.24 -3.39
CA GLU A 51 -9.57 -6.21 -2.80
C GLU A 51 -8.91 -4.82 -2.89
N VAL A 52 -7.63 -4.71 -2.53
CA VAL A 52 -6.88 -3.45 -2.62
C VAL A 52 -6.76 -2.97 -4.06
N LYS A 53 -6.50 -3.87 -5.02
CA LYS A 53 -6.48 -3.53 -6.45
C LYS A 53 -7.81 -2.95 -6.92
N THR A 54 -8.92 -3.62 -6.60
CA THR A 54 -10.27 -3.21 -7.00
C THR A 54 -10.62 -1.86 -6.40
N TRP A 55 -10.31 -1.67 -5.13
CA TRP A 55 -10.55 -0.42 -4.43
C TRP A 55 -9.73 0.74 -5.02
N ILE A 56 -8.41 0.58 -5.17
CA ILE A 56 -7.53 1.60 -5.76
C ILE A 56 -7.93 1.92 -7.21
N ALA A 57 -8.39 0.93 -7.99
CA ALA A 57 -8.94 1.14 -9.32
C ALA A 57 -10.18 2.04 -9.32
N GLY A 58 -11.10 1.80 -8.38
CA GLY A 58 -12.29 2.63 -8.18
C GLY A 58 -11.95 4.07 -7.82
N GLU A 59 -10.96 4.28 -6.94
CA GLU A 59 -10.51 5.61 -6.54
C GLU A 59 -9.77 6.36 -7.67
N CYS A 60 -8.98 5.65 -8.48
CA CYS A 60 -8.13 6.24 -9.52
C CYS A 60 -8.87 6.47 -10.86
N GLY A 61 -10.06 5.90 -11.06
CA GLY A 61 -10.85 6.10 -12.29
C GLY A 61 -10.27 5.45 -13.56
N GLY A 62 -9.34 4.48 -13.41
CA GLY A 62 -9.04 3.45 -14.42
C GLY A 62 -8.23 3.82 -15.67
N ARG A 63 -7.34 4.83 -15.64
CA ARG A 63 -6.74 5.36 -16.90
C ARG A 63 -5.27 5.01 -17.19
N ASP A 64 -4.50 4.55 -16.21
CA ASP A 64 -3.08 4.22 -16.39
C ASP A 64 -2.67 3.01 -15.52
N PRO A 65 -2.40 1.84 -16.11
CA PRO A 65 -2.03 0.63 -15.38
C PRO A 65 -0.69 0.70 -14.64
N GLU A 66 0.27 1.48 -15.15
CA GLU A 66 1.58 1.63 -14.51
C GLU A 66 1.44 2.47 -13.24
N LEU A 67 0.75 3.60 -13.37
CA LEU A 67 0.42 4.45 -12.23
C LEU A 67 -0.44 3.71 -11.21
N LEU A 68 -1.40 2.91 -11.67
CA LEU A 68 -2.26 2.12 -10.80
C LEU A 68 -1.48 1.02 -10.07
N THR A 69 -0.52 0.40 -10.76
CA THR A 69 0.40 -0.57 -10.15
C THR A 69 1.20 0.09 -9.03
N ASP A 70 1.74 1.29 -9.27
CA ASP A 70 2.46 2.04 -8.26
C ASP A 70 1.57 2.39 -7.06
N TYR A 71 0.33 2.84 -7.31
CA TYR A 71 -0.63 3.14 -6.25
C TYR A 71 -1.01 1.93 -5.42
N VAL A 72 -1.24 0.77 -6.05
CA VAL A 72 -1.51 -0.49 -5.33
C VAL A 72 -0.31 -0.88 -4.47
N ARG A 73 0.90 -0.80 -5.00
CA ARG A 73 2.14 -1.12 -4.27
C ARG A 73 2.30 -0.24 -3.03
N VAL A 74 2.09 1.07 -3.18
CA VAL A 74 2.12 2.02 -2.05
C VAL A 74 1.04 1.70 -1.03
N ALA A 75 -0.21 1.47 -1.48
CA ALA A 75 -1.33 1.17 -0.61
C ALA A 75 -1.08 -0.08 0.24
N LEU A 76 -0.58 -1.16 -0.36
CA LEU A 76 -0.21 -2.38 0.36
C LEU A 76 0.86 -2.12 1.42
N GLY A 77 1.85 -1.27 1.11
CA GLY A 77 2.87 -0.85 2.06
C GLY A 77 2.29 -0.11 3.26
N HIS A 78 1.40 0.85 3.03
CA HIS A 78 0.80 1.67 4.09
C HIS A 78 -0.18 0.87 4.96
N ILE A 79 -0.99 -0.01 4.35
CA ILE A 79 -1.90 -0.91 5.08
C ILE A 79 -1.09 -1.88 5.95
N LEU A 80 0.01 -2.45 5.43
CA LEU A 80 0.88 -3.33 6.19
C LEU A 80 1.53 -2.59 7.37
N LEU A 81 2.10 -1.41 7.11
CA LEU A 81 2.70 -0.58 8.15
C LEU A 81 1.67 -0.25 9.24
N SER A 82 0.44 0.04 8.82
CA SER A 82 -0.66 0.35 9.74
C SER A 82 -1.07 -0.83 10.60
N SER A 83 -1.20 -2.01 9.99
CA SER A 83 -1.48 -3.27 10.69
C SER A 83 -0.43 -3.60 11.74
N LEU A 84 0.86 -3.42 11.39
CA LEU A 84 1.97 -3.73 12.30
C LEU A 84 2.06 -2.74 13.46
N SER A 85 1.80 -1.45 13.22
CA SER A 85 1.79 -0.45 14.29
C SER A 85 0.61 -0.60 15.24
N ALA A 86 -0.54 -1.10 14.79
CA ALA A 86 -1.69 -1.33 15.65
C ALA A 86 -1.44 -2.47 16.66
N GLY A 87 -0.58 -3.43 16.30
CA GLY A 87 -0.26 -4.58 17.14
C GLY A 87 0.86 -4.35 18.17
N PHE A 88 1.62 -3.26 18.10
CA PHE A 88 2.85 -3.09 18.90
C PHE A 88 3.24 -1.64 19.17
N ALA A 89 3.86 -1.41 20.33
CA ALA A 89 4.65 -0.21 20.60
C ALA A 89 6.10 -0.44 20.12
N PHE A 90 6.35 -0.31 18.82
CA PHE A 90 7.72 -0.30 18.28
C PHE A 90 8.29 1.11 18.26
N GLU A 91 9.62 1.23 18.36
CA GLU A 91 10.32 2.40 17.84
C GLU A 91 10.09 2.49 16.33
N GLU A 92 9.85 3.69 15.80
CA GLU A 92 9.47 3.93 14.40
C GLU A 92 10.43 3.27 13.40
N PHE A 93 11.74 3.24 13.70
CA PHE A 93 12.74 2.59 12.87
C PHE A 93 12.55 1.07 12.77
N MET A 94 12.27 0.40 13.89
CA MET A 94 12.06 -1.05 13.93
C MET A 94 10.74 -1.45 13.27
N LEU A 95 9.72 -0.60 13.41
CA LEU A 95 8.46 -0.75 12.69
C LEU A 95 8.69 -0.69 11.18
N LEU A 96 9.36 0.36 10.69
CA LEU A 96 9.66 0.53 9.26
C LEU A 96 10.48 -0.64 8.71
N LYS A 97 11.53 -1.05 9.41
CA LYS A 97 12.38 -2.19 9.01
C LYS A 97 11.57 -3.47 8.90
N SER A 98 10.70 -3.74 9.86
CA SER A 98 9.87 -4.95 9.87
C SER A 98 8.82 -4.92 8.76
N ALA A 99 8.13 -3.79 8.59
CA ALA A 99 7.17 -3.59 7.51
C ALA A 99 7.82 -3.77 6.13
N PHE A 100 8.99 -3.15 5.92
CA PHE A 100 9.71 -3.27 4.65
C PHE A 100 10.15 -4.70 4.38
N LYS A 101 10.69 -5.40 5.38
CA LYS A 101 11.03 -6.82 5.23
C LYS A 101 9.81 -7.67 4.86
N THR A 102 8.72 -7.54 5.62
CA THR A 102 7.49 -8.31 5.39
C THR A 102 6.84 -7.97 4.04
N TYR A 103 6.93 -6.72 3.58
CA TYR A 103 6.46 -6.30 2.26
C TYR A 103 7.10 -7.11 1.12
N PHE A 104 8.42 -7.33 1.19
CA PHE A 104 9.12 -8.15 0.20
C PHE A 104 8.84 -9.64 0.37
N GLU A 105 8.78 -10.15 1.61
CA GLU A 105 8.43 -11.55 1.89
C GLU A 105 7.05 -11.93 1.36
N ARG A 106 6.08 -11.00 1.42
CA ARG A 106 4.73 -11.16 0.88
C ARG A 106 4.63 -10.92 -0.64
N GLY A 107 5.74 -10.58 -1.30
CA GLY A 107 5.78 -10.39 -2.75
C GLY A 107 5.08 -9.13 -3.27
N TYR A 108 4.78 -8.15 -2.40
CA TYR A 108 4.02 -6.96 -2.80
C TYR A 108 4.74 -6.10 -3.87
N HIS A 109 6.08 -6.13 -3.88
CA HIS A 109 6.90 -5.51 -4.92
C HIS A 109 6.68 -6.08 -6.34
N CYS A 110 6.19 -7.33 -6.45
CA CYS A 110 5.93 -7.98 -7.73
C CYS A 110 4.48 -7.81 -8.22
N ILE A 111 3.61 -7.19 -7.42
CA ILE A 111 2.20 -7.01 -7.81
C ILE A 111 2.12 -6.09 -9.01
N SER A 112 1.32 -6.45 -9.99
CA SER A 112 0.96 -5.63 -11.13
C SER A 112 -0.56 -5.57 -11.25
N VAL A 113 -1.06 -4.51 -11.88
CA VAL A 113 -2.44 -4.41 -12.31
C VAL A 113 -2.50 -4.56 -13.81
N ASP A 114 -3.26 -5.56 -14.27
CA ASP A 114 -3.49 -5.79 -15.70
C ASP A 114 -4.67 -4.92 -16.18
N HIS A 115 -4.46 -4.19 -17.28
CA HIS A 115 -5.46 -3.35 -17.92
C HIS A 115 -6.70 -4.15 -18.36
N ALA A 116 -6.55 -5.42 -18.74
CA ALA A 116 -7.67 -6.26 -19.17
C ALA A 116 -8.63 -6.58 -18.02
N GLN A 117 -8.12 -6.71 -16.80
CA GLN A 117 -8.91 -7.07 -15.63
C GLN A 117 -9.70 -5.88 -15.06
N LEU A 118 -9.23 -4.65 -15.30
CA LEU A 118 -9.93 -3.41 -14.95
C LEU A 118 -11.17 -3.18 -15.83
N LEU A 119 -11.08 -3.53 -17.12
CA LEU A 119 -12.18 -3.33 -18.08
C LEU A 119 -13.32 -4.34 -17.91
N LEU A 120 -13.07 -5.49 -17.29
CA LEU A 120 -14.09 -6.53 -17.05
C LEU A 120 -14.91 -6.29 -15.77
N ASN A 121 -14.42 -5.44 -14.86
CA ASN A 121 -15.03 -5.16 -13.57
C ASN A 121 -15.61 -3.72 -13.47
N ALA A 122 -15.57 -2.95 -14.56
CA ALA A 122 -16.16 -1.60 -14.69
C ALA A 122 -17.55 -1.69 -15.34
#